data_AF-A0A317QJK7-F1
#
_entry.id   AF-A0A317QJK7-F1
#
_cell.length_a   1.000
_cell.length_b   1.000
_cell.length_c   1.000
_cell.angle_alpha   90.00
_cell.angle_beta   90.00
_cell.angle_gamma   90.00
#
_symmetry.space_group_name_H-M   'P 1'
#
loop_
_entity.id
_entity.type
_entity.pdbx_description
1 polymer ?
#
loop_
_entity_poly.entity_id
_entity_poly.type
_entity_poly.pdbx_seq_one_letter_code
_entity_poly.pdbx_strand_id
1 'polypeptide(L)' 'MTGALKAAWGLVAFVVLAGLVLWLVTDRAVFAVFIVLGVLTGIGAWVTGRSTAPKGGPTP' A
#
# COMPACT_ATOMS: atom_id res chain seq x y z
N MET A 1 -4.53 -4.88 14.30
CA MET A 1 -3.37 -4.53 13.44
C MET A 1 -2.39 -3.75 14.31
N THR A 2 -1.12 -4.17 14.36
CA THR A 2 -0.08 -3.45 15.11
C THR A 2 0.02 -2.00 14.60
N GLY A 3 0.49 -1.06 15.44
CA GLY A 3 0.59 0.36 15.06
C GLY A 3 1.39 0.59 13.78
N ALA A 4 2.44 -0.20 13.57
CA ALA A 4 3.25 -0.20 12.36
C ALA A 4 2.47 -0.63 11.10
N LEU A 5 1.63 -1.68 11.19
CA LEU A 5 0.80 -2.13 10.08
C LEU A 5 -0.24 -1.06 9.69
N LYS A 6 -0.78 -0.34 10.68
CA LYS A 6 -1.72 0.77 10.42
C LYS A 6 -1.06 1.94 9.70
N ALA A 7 0.19 2.27 10.05
CA ALA A 7 0.96 3.33 9.39
C ALA A 7 1.29 2.97 7.93
N ALA A 8 1.70 1.73 7.68
CA ALA A 8 1.96 1.24 6.32
C ALA A 8 0.71 1.32 5.42
N TRP A 9 -0.45 0.90 5.94
CA TRP A 9 -1.71 1.03 5.21
C TRP A 9 -2.14 2.49 4.99
N GLY A 10 -1.88 3.38 5.95
CA GLY A 10 -2.12 4.82 5.81
C GLY A 10 -1.30 5.43 4.67
N LEU A 11 -0.02 5.07 4.55
CA LEU A 11 0.83 5.55 3.46
C LEU A 11 0.33 5.08 2.09
N VAL A 12 -0.08 3.81 1.96
CA VAL A 12 -0.64 3.28 0.71
C VAL A 12 -1.92 4.04 0.32
N ALA A 13 -2.84 4.22 1.27
CA ALA A 13 -4.06 4.99 1.03
C ALA A 13 -3.76 6.43 0.62
N PHE A 14 -2.78 7.09 1.26
CA PHE A 14 -2.35 8.43 0.92
C PHE A 14 -1.80 8.53 -0.51
N VAL A 15 -0.92 7.61 -0.93
CA VAL A 15 -0.34 7.61 -2.28
C VAL A 15 -1.43 7.42 -3.35
N VAL A 16 -2.37 6.50 -3.11
CA VAL A 16 -3.48 6.26 -4.05
C VAL A 16 -4.39 7.49 -4.15
N LEU A 17 -4.76 8.10 -3.03
CA LEU A 17 -5.60 9.31 -3.01
C LEU A 17 -4.90 10.51 -3.64
N ALA A 18 -3.62 10.73 -3.33
CA ALA A 18 -2.85 11.82 -3.91
C ALA A 18 -2.71 11.65 -5.44
N GLY A 19 -2.43 10.43 -5.91
CA GLY A 19 -2.40 10.12 -7.35
C GLY A 19 -3.75 10.37 -8.03
N LEU A 20 -4.86 9.99 -7.39
CA LEU A 20 -6.21 10.20 -7.91
C LEU A 20 -6.56 11.68 -8.00
N VAL A 21 -6.30 12.46 -6.93
CA VAL A 21 -6.56 13.90 -6.89
C VAL A 21 -5.73 14.62 -7.95
N LEU A 22 -4.43 14.31 -8.06
CA LEU A 22 -3.54 14.99 -9.01
C LEU A 22 -3.89 14.64 -10.47
N TRP A 23 -4.37 13.41 -10.72
CA TRP A 23 -4.90 13.01 -12.02
C TRP A 23 -6.19 13.75 -12.36
N LEU A 24 -7.17 13.80 -11.45
CA LEU A 24 -8.44 14.52 -11.65
C LEU A 24 -8.26 16.03 -11.86
N VAL A 25 -7.30 16.65 -11.18
CA VAL A 25 -7.05 18.10 -11.30
C VAL A 25 -6.31 18.44 -12.60
N THR A 26 -5.45 17.55 -13.10
CA THR A 26 -4.55 17.86 -14.22
C THR A 26 -4.96 17.20 -15.53
N ASP A 27 -5.86 16.19 -15.51
CA ASP A 27 -6.26 15.36 -16.66
C ASP A 27 -5.10 14.70 -17.43
N ARG A 28 -3.89 14.70 -16.84
CA ARG A 28 -2.68 14.11 -17.42
C ARG A 28 -2.55 12.68 -16.96
N ALA A 29 -2.54 11.74 -17.92
CA ALA A 29 -2.36 10.31 -17.68
C ALA A 29 -1.08 9.95 -16.91
N VAL A 30 -0.05 10.81 -16.93
CA VAL A 30 1.21 10.62 -16.19
C VAL A 30 0.96 10.52 -14.68
N PHE A 31 -0.06 11.20 -14.14
CA PHE A 31 -0.39 11.12 -12.72
C PHE A 31 -1.11 9.84 -12.33
N ALA A 32 -1.77 9.16 -13.28
CA ALA A 32 -2.32 7.82 -13.05
C ALA A 32 -1.22 6.80 -12.72
N VAL A 33 0.04 7.02 -13.12
CA VAL A 33 1.19 6.17 -12.77
C VAL A 33 1.37 6.08 -11.24
N PHE A 34 1.12 7.16 -10.50
CA PHE A 34 1.18 7.15 -9.03
C PHE A 34 0.11 6.25 -8.41
N ILE A 35 -1.08 6.20 -9.03
CA ILE A 35 -2.16 5.29 -8.61
C ILE A 35 -1.72 3.84 -8.85
N VAL A 36 -1.21 3.54 -10.05
CA VAL A 36 -0.75 2.19 -10.41
C VAL A 36 0.37 1.73 -9.48
N LEU A 37 1.38 2.58 -9.24
CA LEU A 37 2.48 2.28 -8.31
C LEU A 37 1.99 2.09 -6.87
N GLY A 38 1.06 2.93 -6.40
CA GLY A 38 0.46 2.80 -5.07
C GLY A 38 -0.30 1.48 -4.91
N VAL A 39 -1.10 1.10 -5.91
CA VAL A 39 -1.87 -0.16 -5.93
C VAL A 39 -0.93 -1.37 -5.99
N LEU A 40 0.07 -1.37 -6.88
CA LEU A 40 1.05 -2.46 -6.98
C LEU A 40 1.83 -2.63 -5.66
N THR A 41 2.21 -1.52 -5.02
CA THR A 41 2.90 -1.54 -3.73
C THR A 41 2.01 -2.12 -2.63
N GLY A 42 0.75 -1.68 -2.55
CA GLY A 42 -0.22 -2.21 -1.60
C GLY A 42 -0.46 -3.71 -1.77
N ILE A 43 -0.61 -4.17 -3.02
CA ILE A 43 -0.78 -5.59 -3.34
C ILE A 43 0.47 -6.39 -2.97
N GLY A 44 1.66 -5.92 -3.33
CA GLY A 44 2.93 -6.57 -2.98
C GLY A 44 3.12 -6.69 -1.46
N ALA A 45 2.81 -5.62 -0.73
CA ALA A 45 2.85 -5.61 0.74
C ALA A 45 1.81 -6.56 1.34
N TRP A 46 0.61 -6.67 0.76
CA TRP A 46 -0.43 -7.58 1.24
C TRP A 46 -0.08 -9.05 0.97
N VAL A 47 0.47 -9.38 -0.20
CA VAL A 47 0.95 -10.73 -0.52
C VAL A 47 2.12 -11.12 0.38
N THR A 48 3.08 -10.22 0.57
CA THR A 48 4.25 -10.46 1.44
C THR A 48 3.85 -10.53 2.91
N GLY A 49 2.97 -9.65 3.37
CA GLY A 49 2.44 -9.64 4.74
C GLY A 49 1.63 -10.88 5.11
N ARG A 50 0.99 -11.53 4.13
CA ARG A 50 0.38 -12.86 4.32
C ARG A 50 1.42 -13.97 4.42
N SER A 51 2.57 -13.81 3.76
CA SER A 51 3.68 -14.77 3.77
C SER A 51 4.54 -14.70 5.03
N THR A 52 4.55 -13.55 5.70
CA THR A 52 5.21 -13.33 7.00
C THR A 52 4.30 -13.56 8.21
N ALA A 53 3.09 -14.09 8.02
CA ALA A 53 2.28 -14.61 9.11
C ALA A 53 3.16 -15.57 9.95
N PRO A 54 3.35 -15.32 11.26
CA PRO A 54 4.29 -16.09 12.06
C PRO A 54 3.89 -17.57 12.00
N LYS A 55 4.76 -18.40 11.39
CA LYS A 55 4.72 -19.83 11.64
C LYS A 55 5.02 -20.00 13.13
N GLY A 56 4.11 -20.64 13.86
CA GLY A 56 4.26 -20.84 15.30
C GLY A 56 5.57 -21.54 15.68
N GLY A 57 6.05 -21.23 16.88
CA GLY A 57 7.11 -21.94 17.62
C GLY A 57 8.48 -21.26 17.59
N PRO A 58 9.28 -21.35 18.68
CA PRO A 58 9.31 -22.48 19.61
C PRO A 58 8.84 -22.14 21.04
N THR A 59 8.05 -23.04 21.63
CA THR A 59 8.01 -23.25 23.08
C THR A 59 9.34 -23.84 23.54
N PRO A 60 10.02 -23.18 24.49
CA PRO A 60 10.69 -23.86 25.60
C PRO A 60 10.08 -23.48 26.95
#